data_AF-A0A2H4ZGK5-F1
#
_entry.id   AF-A0A2H4ZGK5-F1
#
_cell.length_a   1.000
_cell.length_b   1.000
_cell.length_c   1.000
_cell.angle_alpha   90.00
_cell.angle_beta   90.00
_cell.angle_gamma   90.00
#
_symmetry.space_group_name_H-M   'P 1'
#
loop_
_entity.id
_entity.type
_entity.pdbx_description
1 polymer ?
#
loop_
_entity_poly.entity_id
_entity_poly.type
_entity_poly.pdbx_seq_one_letter_code
_entity_poly.pdbx_strand_id
1 'polypeptide(L)'
;MARRYELSDASWELIKDLVSPEQKMGRPRNNDRQVLHGILWILCSGAPWRDLPERFGPWSTVYQRFRDWRDDGTFERVLERLHIRLNREGLIDLDTWMIDSTAVRATRASSGAGKKGGLKNR
;
A
#
# COMPACT_ATOMS: atom_id res chain seq x y z
N MET A 1 -1.12 -6.78 17.20
CA MET A 1 -1.95 -7.01 15.99
C MET A 1 -2.29 -5.65 15.40
N ALA A 2 -1.80 -5.34 14.20
CA ALA A 2 -2.10 -4.06 13.53
C ALA A 2 -3.56 -4.05 13.05
N ARG A 3 -4.23 -2.88 13.07
CA ARG A 3 -5.57 -2.73 12.47
C ARG A 3 -5.46 -2.80 10.94
N ARG A 4 -6.59 -2.97 10.25
CA ARG A 4 -6.69 -3.19 8.78
C ARG A 4 -5.83 -2.28 7.90
N TYR A 5 -5.58 -1.04 8.32
CA TYR A 5 -4.83 -0.03 7.56
C TYR A 5 -3.59 0.48 8.28
N GLU A 6 -3.10 -0.26 9.27
CA GLU A 6 -1.94 0.09 10.08
C GLU A 6 -0.79 -0.86 9.76
N LEU A 7 0.45 -0.35 9.83
CA LEU A 7 1.62 -1.15 9.54
C LEU A 7 1.95 -2.05 10.73
N SER A 8 2.32 -3.30 10.42
CA SER A 8 2.98 -4.16 11.39
C SER A 8 4.33 -3.56 11.83
N ASP A 9 4.84 -3.95 12.99
CA ASP A 9 6.16 -3.51 13.45
C ASP A 9 7.25 -3.93 12.46
N ALA A 10 7.17 -5.16 11.93
CA ALA A 10 8.11 -5.65 10.92
C ALA A 10 8.08 -4.80 9.63
N SER A 11 6.90 -4.40 9.16
CA SER A 11 6.77 -3.52 7.97
C SER A 11 7.31 -2.13 8.24
N TRP A 12 7.06 -1.60 9.44
CA TRP A 12 7.56 -0.28 9.86
C TRP A 12 9.09 -0.24 9.88
N GLU A 13 9.73 -1.26 10.45
CA GLU A 13 11.18 -1.34 10.55
C GLU A 13 11.91 -1.30 9.19
N LEU A 14 11.26 -1.71 8.10
CA LEU A 14 11.83 -1.68 6.76
C LEU A 14 11.94 -0.28 6.15
N ILE A 15 11.08 0.64 6.60
CA ILE A 15 10.90 1.94 5.95
C ILE A 15 11.12 3.11 6.91
N LYS A 16 11.24 2.86 8.22
CA LYS A 16 11.29 3.90 9.27
C LYS A 16 12.38 4.95 9.04
N ASP A 17 13.54 4.54 8.52
CA ASP A 17 14.67 5.43 8.25
C ASP A 17 14.39 6.43 7.11
N LEU A 18 13.51 6.06 6.16
CA LEU A 18 13.10 6.93 5.06
C LEU A 18 12.01 7.91 5.49
N VAL A 19 11.03 7.44 6.25
CA VAL A 19 9.84 8.24 6.61
C VAL A 19 10.02 9.04 7.90
N SER A 20 10.87 8.55 8.81
CA SER A 20 11.14 9.15 10.12
C SER A 20 12.65 9.34 10.33
N PRO A 21 13.35 10.08 9.45
CA PRO A 21 14.77 10.34 9.62
C PRO A 21 15.02 11.13 10.91
N GLU A 22 16.16 10.86 11.54
CA GLU A 22 16.53 11.49 12.80
C GLU A 22 16.66 13.01 12.63
N GLN A 23 15.93 13.76 13.45
CA GLN A 23 16.03 15.21 13.48
C GLN A 23 16.97 15.66 14.60
N LYS A 24 18.07 16.30 14.21
CA LYS A 24 19.07 16.84 15.14
C LYS A 24 18.68 18.19 15.75
N MET A 25 17.74 18.92 15.13
CA MET A 25 17.35 20.27 15.51
C MET A 25 15.87 20.54 15.24
N GLY A 26 15.29 21.48 16.00
CA GLY A 26 13.92 21.95 15.82
C GLY A 26 12.93 21.34 16.82
N ARG A 27 11.65 21.68 16.66
CA ARG A 27 10.56 21.11 17.46
C ARG A 27 10.40 19.63 17.10
N PRO A 28 10.24 18.72 18.10
CA PRO A 28 9.95 17.32 17.82
C PRO A 28 8.77 17.15 16.85
N ARG A 29 8.95 16.30 15.84
CA ARG A 29 7.88 15.95 14.90
C ARG A 29 6.78 15.20 15.63
N ASN A 30 5.57 15.30 15.07
CA ASN A 30 4.51 14.35 15.42
C ASN A 30 4.97 12.93 15.06
N ASN A 31 4.39 11.93 15.74
CA ASN A 31 4.72 10.53 15.54
C ASN A 31 4.53 10.12 14.06
N ASP A 32 5.63 10.00 13.32
CA ASP A 32 5.59 9.79 11.86
C ASP A 32 4.94 8.43 11.51
N ARG A 33 5.01 7.43 12.39
CA ARG A 33 4.29 6.15 12.20
C ARG A 33 2.78 6.34 12.27
N GLN A 34 2.31 7.09 13.25
CA GLN A 34 0.89 7.40 13.41
C GLN A 34 0.36 8.22 12.22
N VAL A 35 1.16 9.17 11.73
CA VAL A 35 0.86 9.95 10.52
C VAL A 35 0.77 9.03 9.30
N LEU A 36 1.74 8.14 9.09
CA LEU A 36 1.72 7.20 7.98
C LEU A 36 0.52 6.25 8.05
N HIS A 37 0.13 5.78 9.24
CA HIS A 37 -1.11 5.01 9.40
C HIS A 37 -2.36 5.81 8.99
N GLY A 38 -2.40 7.11 9.31
CA GLY A 38 -3.49 7.99 8.87
C GLY A 38 -3.53 8.17 7.35
N ILE A 39 -2.37 8.33 6.71
CA ILE A 39 -2.24 8.38 5.25
C ILE A 39 -2.75 7.09 4.61
N LEU A 40 -2.27 5.94 5.08
CA LEU A 40 -2.70 4.63 4.56
C LEU A 40 -4.20 4.40 4.76
N TRP A 41 -4.76 4.85 5.89
CA TRP A 41 -6.20 4.78 6.12
C TRP A 41 -6.98 5.56 5.05
N ILE A 42 -6.57 6.78 4.72
CA ILE A 42 -7.21 7.59 3.67
C ILE A 42 -7.05 6.94 2.30
N LEU A 43 -5.83 6.57 1.92
CA LEU A 43 -5.53 6.02 0.60
C LEU A 43 -6.24 4.67 0.34
N CYS A 44 -6.36 3.83 1.37
CA CYS A 44 -7.03 2.53 1.23
C CYS A 44 -8.55 2.58 1.41
N SER A 45 -9.09 3.58 2.13
CA SER A 45 -10.54 3.73 2.32
C SER A 45 -11.20 4.60 1.26
N GLY A 46 -10.45 5.54 0.65
CA GLY A 46 -10.98 6.55 -0.25
C GLY A 46 -11.79 7.65 0.46
N ALA A 47 -11.79 7.68 1.79
CA ALA A 47 -12.52 8.69 2.55
C ALA A 47 -11.94 10.10 2.34
N PRO A 48 -12.77 11.15 2.43
CA PRO A 48 -12.28 12.54 2.45
C PRO A 48 -11.28 12.76 3.59
N TRP A 49 -10.27 13.59 3.35
CA TRP A 49 -9.25 13.93 4.36
C TRP A 49 -9.85 14.47 5.67
N ARG A 50 -10.93 15.22 5.60
CA ARG A 50 -11.62 15.78 6.78
C ARG A 50 -12.27 14.72 7.67
N ASP A 51 -12.50 13.53 7.13
CA ASP A 51 -13.10 12.39 7.86
C ASP A 51 -12.02 11.50 8.48
N LEU A 52 -10.75 11.93 8.45
CA LEU A 52 -9.66 11.22 9.10
C LEU A 52 -9.97 11.04 10.60
N PRO A 53 -9.94 9.80 11.11
CA PRO A 53 -10.17 9.54 12.52
C PRO A 53 -9.16 10.28 13.41
N GLU A 54 -9.66 10.93 14.46
CA GLU A 54 -8.88 11.78 15.39
C GLU A 54 -7.70 11.05 16.03
N ARG A 55 -7.78 9.72 16.16
CA ARG A 55 -6.67 8.87 16.63
C ARG A 55 -5.39 8.99 15.81
N PHE A 56 -5.42 9.54 14.60
CA PHE A 56 -4.24 9.76 13.77
C PHE A 56 -3.69 11.20 13.87
N GLY A 57 -4.34 12.04 14.67
CA GLY A 57 -4.02 13.45 14.81
C GLY A 57 -4.78 14.33 13.82
N PRO A 58 -4.46 15.64 13.77
CA PRO A 58 -5.15 16.60 12.92
C PRO A 58 -5.02 16.26 11.44
N TRP A 59 -6.14 16.20 10.72
CA TRP A 59 -6.15 15.86 9.30
C TRP A 59 -5.24 16.76 8.46
N SER A 60 -5.14 18.04 8.80
CA SER A 60 -4.31 19.02 8.10
C SER A 60 -2.83 18.69 8.21
N THR A 61 -2.37 18.23 9.37
CA THR A 61 -1.00 17.77 9.58
C THR A 61 -0.71 16.52 8.77
N VAL A 62 -1.62 15.54 8.80
CA VAL A 62 -1.44 14.27 8.08
C VAL A 62 -1.41 14.52 6.57
N TYR A 63 -2.30 15.38 6.08
CA TYR A 63 -2.30 15.80 4.68
C TYR A 63 -1.02 16.57 4.29
N GLN A 64 -0.56 17.51 5.12
CA GLN A 64 0.68 18.23 4.85
C GLN A 64 1.86 17.26 4.76
N ARG A 65 1.96 16.30 5.68
CA ARG A 65 3.02 15.28 5.62
C ARG A 65 2.93 14.42 4.38
N PHE A 66 1.73 14.00 3.99
CA PHE A 66 1.51 13.27 2.74
C PHE A 66 2.03 14.06 1.54
N ARG A 67 1.70 15.35 1.48
CA ARG A 67 2.18 16.24 0.41
C ARG A 67 3.71 16.36 0.42
N ASP A 68 4.30 16.62 1.57
CA ASP A 68 5.75 16.76 1.71
C ASP A 68 6.47 15.48 1.22
N TRP A 69 6.01 14.30 1.69
CA TRP A 69 6.59 13.01 1.31
C TRP A 69 6.38 12.61 -0.15
N ARG A 70 5.28 13.07 -0.76
CA ARG A 70 5.04 12.91 -2.18
C ARG A 70 5.96 13.82 -2.99
N ASP A 71 6.10 15.08 -2.57
CA ASP A 71 6.83 16.09 -3.32
C ASP A 71 8.35 15.92 -3.18
N ASP A 72 8.82 15.38 -2.04
CA ASP A 72 10.25 15.14 -1.75
C ASP A 72 10.77 13.74 -2.18
N GLY A 73 9.91 12.92 -2.79
CA GLY A 73 10.26 11.60 -3.28
C GLY A 73 10.31 10.48 -2.23
N THR A 74 9.81 10.70 -1.00
CA THR A 74 9.86 9.71 0.08
C THR A 74 9.10 8.44 -0.28
N PHE A 75 7.92 8.56 -0.89
CA PHE A 75 7.14 7.38 -1.28
C PHE A 75 7.81 6.57 -2.37
N GLU A 76 8.47 7.22 -3.31
CA GLU A 76 9.24 6.61 -4.40
C GLU A 76 10.41 5.80 -3.83
N ARG A 77 11.17 6.38 -2.89
CA ARG A 77 12.26 5.67 -2.19
C ARG A 77 11.76 4.45 -1.41
N VAL A 78 10.61 4.58 -0.75
CA VAL A 78 9.96 3.46 -0.04
C VAL A 78 9.58 2.36 -1.02
N LEU A 79 8.92 2.71 -2.13
CA LEU A 79 8.48 1.76 -3.14
C LEU A 79 9.67 1.05 -3.79
N GLU A 80 10.70 1.78 -4.17
CA GLU A 80 11.94 1.23 -4.75
C GLU A 80 12.57 0.20 -3.81
N ARG A 81 12.71 0.53 -2.52
CA ARG A 81 13.28 -0.39 -1.54
C ARG A 81 12.47 -1.68 -1.42
N LEU A 82 11.14 -1.57 -1.38
CA LEU A 82 10.27 -2.73 -1.30
C LEU A 82 10.33 -3.57 -2.59
N HIS A 83 10.37 -2.94 -3.77
CA HIS A 83 10.55 -3.63 -5.04
C HIS A 83 11.88 -4.38 -5.12
N ILE A 84 13.00 -3.76 -4.75
CA ILE A 84 14.32 -4.42 -4.74
C ILE A 84 14.28 -5.66 -3.85
N ARG A 85 13.66 -5.53 -2.67
CA ARG A 85 13.52 -6.65 -1.73
C ARG A 85 12.67 -7.78 -2.32
N LEU A 86 11.47 -7.47 -2.80
CA LEU A 86 10.55 -8.47 -3.35
C LEU A 86 11.15 -9.14 -4.60
N ASN A 87 11.86 -8.40 -5.44
CA ASN A 87 12.58 -8.95 -6.58
C ASN A 87 13.65 -9.95 -6.15
N ARG A 88 14.46 -9.62 -5.12
CA ARG A 88 15.46 -10.54 -4.56
C ARG A 88 14.84 -11.80 -3.96
N GLU A 89 13.64 -11.70 -3.39
CA GLU A 89 12.89 -12.82 -2.85
C GLU A 89 12.16 -13.64 -3.95
N GLY A 90 12.26 -13.23 -5.22
CA GLY A 90 11.58 -13.91 -6.34
C GLY A 90 10.06 -13.73 -6.32
N LEU A 91 9.56 -12.70 -5.62
CA LEU A 91 8.13 -12.43 -5.43
C LEU A 91 7.56 -11.44 -6.46
N ILE A 92 8.39 -10.95 -7.39
CA ILE A 92 7.96 -10.12 -8.52
C ILE A 92 8.14 -10.93 -9.80
N ASP A 93 7.04 -11.10 -10.54
CA ASP A 93 7.09 -11.57 -11.93
C ASP A 93 7.50 -10.40 -12.83
N LEU A 94 8.67 -10.51 -13.45
CA LEU A 94 9.21 -9.51 -14.38
C LEU A 94 9.01 -9.91 -15.85
N ASP A 95 8.51 -11.12 -16.11
CA ASP A 95 8.26 -11.63 -17.47
C ASP A 95 6.88 -11.20 -17.97
N THR A 96 5.92 -11.02 -17.06
CA THR A 96 4.56 -10.60 -17.40
C THR A 96 4.33 -9.11 -17.15
N TRP A 97 4.07 -8.35 -18.22
CA TRP A 97 3.76 -6.92 -18.15
C TRP A 97 2.30 -6.65 -18.50
N MET A 98 1.54 -6.07 -17.56
CA MET A 98 0.15 -5.67 -17.79
C MET A 98 0.02 -4.14 -17.74
N ILE A 99 -0.04 -3.50 -18.91
CA ILE A 99 -0.03 -2.03 -19.03
C ILE A 99 -1.41 -1.42 -18.73
N ASP A 100 -2.51 -2.13 -19.02
CA ASP A 100 -3.87 -1.72 -18.69
C ASP A 100 -4.73 -2.95 -18.38
N SER A 101 -4.54 -3.53 -17.19
CA SER A 101 -5.32 -4.71 -16.77
C SER A 101 -6.45 -4.32 -15.83
N THR A 102 -7.62 -4.91 -16.07
CA THR A 102 -8.73 -4.91 -15.13
C THR A 102 -8.97 -6.35 -14.65
N ALA A 103 -8.77 -6.60 -13.36
CA ALA A 103 -9.07 -7.89 -12.76
C ALA A 103 -10.50 -7.89 -12.20
N VAL A 104 -11.44 -8.50 -12.92
CA VAL A 104 -12.80 -8.75 -12.43
C VAL A 104 -12.92 -10.20 -11.99
N ARG A 105 -13.39 -10.43 -10.76
CA ARG A 105 -13.66 -11.78 -10.27
C ARG A 105 -14.73 -12.42 -11.16
N ALA A 106 -14.37 -13.51 -11.82
CA ALA A 106 -15.28 -14.37 -12.56
C ALA A 106 -16.45 -14.84 -11.65
N THR A 107 -17.70 -14.65 -12.10
CA THR A 107 -18.87 -15.22 -11.42
C THR A 107 -18.85 -16.74 -11.54
N ARG A 108 -19.44 -17.46 -10.58
CA ARG A 108 -19.49 -18.94 -10.57
C ARG A 108 -20.02 -19.57 -11.87
N ALA A 109 -20.81 -18.83 -12.64
CA ALA A 109 -21.38 -19.25 -13.92
C ALA A 109 -20.46 -19.05 -15.14
N SER A 110 -19.31 -18.40 -14.99
CA SER A 110 -18.36 -18.13 -16.09
C SER A 110 -17.46 -19.33 -16.44
N SER A 111 -17.42 -20.35 -15.59
CA SER A 111 -16.92 -21.68 -15.94
C SER A 111 -17.95 -22.34 -16.86
N GLY A 112 -17.83 -22.11 -18.17
CA GLY A 112 -18.80 -22.58 -19.17
C GLY A 112 -19.25 -24.03 -18.93
N ALA A 113 -20.53 -24.30 -19.23
CA ALA A 113 -21.08 -25.65 -19.20
C ALA A 113 -20.19 -26.60 -20.01
N GLY A 114 -19.75 -27.71 -19.41
CA GLY A 114 -18.94 -28.72 -20.10
C GLY A 114 -19.61 -29.10 -21.43
N LYS A 115 -18.84 -29.13 -22.53
CA LYS A 115 -19.35 -29.48 -23.86
C LYS A 115 -20.16 -30.78 -23.75
N LYS A 116 -21.48 -30.71 -23.94
CA LYS A 116 -22.32 -31.89 -24.17
C LYS A 116 -21.90 -32.50 -25.51
N GLY A 117 -21.03 -33.51 -25.44
CA GLY A 117 -20.53 -34.21 -26.62
C GLY A 117 -19.10 -34.73 -26.45
N GLY A 118 -18.76 -35.32 -25.30
CA GLY A 118 -17.56 -36.13 -25.20
C GLY A 118 -17.69 -37.34 -26.13
N LEU A 119 -16.65 -37.61 -26.93
CA LEU A 119 -16.56 -38.80 -27.77
C LEU A 119 -16.79 -40.05 -26.91
N LYS A 120 -17.83 -40.82 -27.25
CA LYS A 120 -17.94 -42.21 -26.81
C LYS A 120 -16.97 -43.01 -27.67
N ASN A 121 -15.82 -43.37 -27.10
CA ASN A 121 -14.98 -44.40 -27.68
C ASN A 121 -15.79 -45.69 -27.82
N ARG A 122 -15.82 -46.24 -29.03
CA ARG A 122 -16.20 -47.62 -29.34
C ARG A 122 -15.25 -48.16 -30.40
#